data_AF-A0A4Y2UQE6-F1
#
_entry.id   AF-A0A4Y2UQE6-F1
#
_cell.length_a   1.000
_cell.length_b   1.000
_cell.length_c   1.000
_cell.angle_alpha   90.00
_cell.angle_beta   90.00
_cell.angle_gamma   90.00
#
_symmetry.space_group_name_H-M   'P 1'
#
loop_
_entity.id
_entity.type
_entity.pdbx_description
1 polymer ?
#
loop_
_entity_poly.entity_id
_entity_poly.type
_entity_poly.pdbx_seq_one_letter_code
_entity_poly.pdbx_strand_id
1 'polypeptide(L)'
;MKLAVRPFIPNPLRCFKCQRFGHSQTNCRGALTCARCAEQGHISQQCTEKEMSCPRWKQEKEIMAVKTKEQISYLQRQNENSWHKRLNLV
;
A
#
# COMPACT_ATOMS: atom_id res chain seq x y z
N MET A 1 4.64 -16.64 -31.10
CA MET A 1 5.62 -15.65 -30.59
C MET A 1 5.31 -15.36 -29.13
N LYS A 2 6.29 -15.41 -28.23
CA LYS A 2 6.14 -14.95 -26.84
C LYS A 2 6.73 -13.54 -26.75
N LEU A 3 5.88 -12.53 -26.52
CA LEU A 3 6.31 -11.16 -26.29
C LEU A 3 6.84 -11.04 -24.86
N ALA A 4 8.08 -10.56 -24.70
CA ALA A 4 8.65 -10.29 -23.38
C ALA A 4 8.06 -8.98 -22.84
N VAL A 5 7.06 -9.09 -21.96
CA VAL A 5 6.43 -7.94 -21.30
C VAL A 5 6.90 -7.82 -19.85
N ARG A 6 7.07 -6.59 -19.37
CA ARG A 6 7.39 -6.36 -17.95
C ARG A 6 6.15 -6.69 -17.10
N PRO A 7 6.28 -7.43 -15.99
CA PRO A 7 5.17 -7.70 -15.09
C PRO A 7 4.55 -6.40 -14.54
N PHE A 8 3.23 -6.31 -14.56
CA PHE A 8 2.50 -5.19 -13.96
C PHE A 8 2.43 -5.37 -12.44
N ILE A 9 3.11 -4.49 -11.69
CA ILE A 9 3.08 -4.47 -10.23
C ILE A 9 2.08 -3.38 -9.80
N PRO A 10 0.89 -3.74 -9.29
CA PRO A 10 -0.09 -2.75 -8.88
C PRO A 10 0.36 -1.98 -7.63
N ASN A 11 -0.09 -0.73 -7.52
CA ASN A 11 0.12 0.06 -6.31
C ASN A 11 -0.62 -0.57 -5.11
N PRO A 12 -0.06 -0.49 -3.90
CA PRO A 12 -0.74 -0.97 -2.70
C PRO A 12 -2.10 -0.29 -2.49
N LEU A 13 -3.09 -1.05 -2.03
CA LEU A 13 -4.42 -0.53 -1.74
C LEU A 13 -4.35 0.41 -0.53
N ARG A 14 -4.40 1.71 -0.81
CA ARG A 14 -4.41 2.79 0.17
C ARG A 14 -5.76 3.49 0.14
N CYS A 15 -6.37 3.68 1.30
CA CYS A 15 -7.63 4.40 1.42
C CYS A 15 -7.42 5.89 1.15
N PHE A 16 -8.15 6.46 0.19
CA PHE A 16 -8.04 7.88 -0.17
C PHE A 16 -8.62 8.83 0.88
N LYS A 17 -9.39 8.33 1.86
CA LYS A 17 -9.92 9.13 2.98
C LYS A 17 -8.91 9.20 4.13
N CYS A 18 -8.51 8.05 4.69
CA CYS A 18 -7.71 8.01 5.92
C CYS A 18 -6.22 7.64 5.71
N GLN A 19 -5.80 7.41 4.46
CA GLN A 19 -4.44 7.01 4.06
C GLN A 19 -3.93 5.69 4.66
N ARG A 20 -4.77 4.92 5.37
CA ARG A 20 -4.43 3.56 5.85
C ARG A 20 -4.60 2.53 4.74
N PHE A 21 -3.87 1.42 4.84
CA PHE A 21 -3.90 0.35 3.86
C PHE A 21 -5.01 -0.68 4.12
N GLY A 22 -5.36 -1.44 3.08
CA GLY A 22 -6.20 -2.64 3.21
C GLY A 22 -7.71 -2.43 3.06
N HIS A 23 -8.17 -1.20 2.78
CA HIS A 23 -9.58 -0.93 2.50
C HIS A 23 -9.75 0.24 1.52
N SER A 24 -10.91 0.28 0.86
CA SER A 24 -11.33 1.39 0.00
C SER A 24 -12.00 2.51 0.82
N GLN A 25 -12.21 3.66 0.18
CA GLN A 25 -12.92 4.79 0.79
C GLN A 25 -14.36 4.42 1.21
N THR A 26 -15.05 3.58 0.45
CA THR A 26 -16.43 3.15 0.71
C THR A 26 -16.57 2.40 2.05
N ASN A 27 -15.55 1.65 2.44
CA ASN A 27 -15.53 0.88 3.69
C ASN A 27 -14.76 1.59 4.81
N CYS A 28 -14.39 2.85 4.60
CA CYS A 28 -13.54 3.58 5.52
C CYS A 28 -14.31 4.16 6.71
N ARG A 29 -13.90 3.77 7.92
CA ARG A 29 -14.39 4.33 9.19
C ARG A 29 -13.45 5.36 9.83
N GLY A 30 -12.36 5.71 9.14
CA GLY A 30 -11.36 6.66 9.63
C GLY A 30 -11.71 8.12 9.32
N ALA A 31 -10.95 9.03 9.94
CA ALA A 31 -10.99 10.46 9.66
C ALA A 31 -10.37 10.80 8.30
N LEU A 32 -10.69 11.98 7.78
CA LEU A 32 -10.03 12.54 6.61
C LEU A 32 -8.57 12.88 6.97
N THR A 33 -7.64 12.34 6.20
CA THR A 33 -6.20 12.48 6.41
C THR A 33 -5.53 12.87 5.10
N CYS A 34 -4.73 13.93 5.16
CA CYS A 34 -3.99 14.46 4.04
C CYS A 34 -2.97 13.43 3.54
N ALA A 35 -2.90 13.18 2.23
CA ALA A 35 -1.94 12.24 1.67
C ALA A 35 -0.51 12.81 1.60
N ARG A 36 -0.33 14.12 1.76
CA ARG A 36 0.98 14.80 1.72
C ARG A 36 1.65 14.85 3.09
N CYS A 37 0.96 15.35 4.11
CA CYS A 37 1.54 15.56 5.45
C CYS A 37 1.04 14.57 6.52
N ALA A 38 0.07 13.71 6.20
CA ALA A 38 -0.57 12.78 7.15
C ALA A 38 -1.35 13.43 8.30
N GLU A 39 -1.58 14.74 8.27
CA GLU A 39 -2.44 15.43 9.21
C GLU A 39 -3.92 15.28 8.87
N GLN A 40 -4.77 15.47 9.88
CA GLN A 40 -6.22 15.42 9.72
C GLN A 40 -6.79 16.81 9.39
N GLY A 41 -7.97 16.83 8.78
CA GLY A 41 -8.75 18.06 8.61
C GLY A 41 -8.63 18.75 7.24
N HIS A 42 -7.78 18.25 6.34
CA HIS A 42 -7.70 18.78 4.97
C HIS A 42 -7.35 17.71 3.93
N ILE A 43 -7.66 17.99 2.67
CA ILE A 43 -7.26 17.18 1.51
C ILE A 43 -5.89 17.61 0.99
N SER A 44 -5.23 16.74 0.25
CA SER A 44 -3.92 17.03 -0.35
C SER A 44 -3.89 18.33 -1.16
N GLN A 45 -4.98 18.75 -1.81
CA GLN A 45 -5.01 20.01 -2.58
C GLN A 45 -4.89 21.27 -1.71
N GLN A 46 -5.31 21.20 -0.44
CA GLN A 46 -5.31 22.31 0.51
C GLN A 46 -4.08 22.30 1.44
N CYS A 47 -3.17 21.34 1.26
CA CYS A 47 -2.01 21.19 2.11
C CYS A 47 -0.93 22.24 1.75
N THR A 48 -0.49 23.01 2.73
CA THR A 48 0.65 23.94 2.58
C THR A 48 1.98 23.30 2.97
N GLU A 49 1.91 22.14 3.64
CA GLU A 49 3.06 21.41 4.13
C GLU A 49 3.80 20.63 3.02
N LYS A 50 5.06 20.31 3.32
CA LYS A 50 5.91 19.48 2.46
C LYS A 50 5.40 18.04 2.41
N GLU A 51 5.59 17.38 1.27
CA GLU A 51 5.34 15.95 1.15
C GLU A 51 6.24 15.13 2.07
N MET A 52 5.61 14.29 2.88
CA MET A 52 6.30 13.38 3.79
C MET A 52 6.60 12.06 3.10
N SER A 53 7.87 11.64 3.14
CA SER A 53 8.26 10.29 2.72
C SER A 53 7.74 9.28 3.73
N CYS A 54 6.68 8.55 3.40
CA CYS A 54 6.14 7.48 4.25
C CYS A 54 6.97 6.19 4.13
N PRO A 55 7.66 5.72 5.19
CA PRO A 55 8.42 4.46 5.15
C PRO A 55 7.50 3.26 4.90
N ARG A 56 6.31 3.27 5.50
CA ARG A 56 5.31 2.22 5.31
C ARG A 56 4.87 2.07 3.84
N TRP A 57 4.75 3.17 3.10
CA TRP A 57 4.44 3.11 1.66
C TRP A 57 5.52 2.41 0.84
N LYS A 58 6.81 2.60 1.19
CA LYS A 58 7.92 1.91 0.54
C LYS A 58 7.85 0.40 0.77
N GLN A 59 7.64 0.00 2.03
CA GLN A 59 7.47 -1.40 2.42
C GLN A 59 6.28 -2.07 1.71
N GLU A 60 5.12 -1.41 1.67
CA GLU A 60 3.93 -1.94 1.00
C GLU A 60 4.16 -2.12 -0.52
N LYS A 61 4.93 -1.22 -1.16
CA LYS A 61 5.31 -1.38 -2.58
C LYS A 61 6.20 -2.61 -2.79
N GLU A 62 7.15 -2.87 -1.89
CA GLU A 62 7.99 -4.06 -1.93
C GLU A 62 7.15 -5.32 -1.77
N ILE A 63 6.18 -5.33 -0.83
CA ILE A 63 5.24 -6.43 -0.65
C ILE A 63 4.47 -6.72 -1.95
N MET A 64 3.93 -5.68 -2.61
CA MET A 64 3.22 -5.84 -3.88
C MET A 64 4.14 -6.35 -5.01
N ALA A 65 5.39 -5.90 -5.03
CA ALA A 65 6.38 -6.36 -5.99
C ALA A 65 6.72 -7.84 -5.81
N VAL A 66 6.99 -8.28 -4.57
CA VAL A 66 7.25 -9.69 -4.25
C VAL A 66 6.04 -10.55 -4.60
N LYS A 67 4.83 -10.14 -4.20
CA LYS A 67 3.59 -10.86 -4.53
C LYS A 67 3.42 -11.07 -6.04
N THR A 68 3.75 -10.05 -6.84
CA THR A 68 3.64 -10.10 -8.30
C THR A 68 4.72 -10.98 -8.92
N LYS A 69 5.97 -10.90 -8.43
CA LYS A 69 7.10 -11.65 -8.98
C LYS A 69 7.06 -13.14 -8.63
N GLU A 70 6.78 -13.44 -7.38
CA GLU A 70 6.75 -14.81 -6.83
C GLU A 70 5.41 -15.52 -7.12
N GLN A 71 4.46 -14.85 -7.77
CA GLN A 71 3.13 -15.38 -8.10
C GLN A 71 2.41 -16.01 -6.89
N ILE A 72 2.64 -15.48 -5.68
CA ILE A 72 2.13 -16.08 -4.46
C ILE A 72 0.61 -15.95 -4.46
N SER A 73 -0.05 -17.10 -4.56
CA SER A 73 -1.50 -17.19 -4.71
C SER A 73 -2.21 -16.74 -3.42
N TYR A 74 -3.46 -16.32 -3.53
CA TYR A 74 -4.28 -15.97 -2.37
C TYR A 74 -4.39 -17.12 -1.36
N LEU A 75 -4.29 -18.38 -1.81
CA LEU A 75 -4.37 -19.56 -0.94
C LEU A 75 -3.11 -19.79 -0.10
N GLN A 76 -1.92 -19.49 -0.63
CA GLN A 76 -0.68 -19.49 0.17
C GLN A 76 -0.67 -18.40 1.26
N ARG A 77 -1.55 -17.39 1.15
CA ARG A 77 -1.68 -16.27 2.11
C ARG A 77 -2.33 -16.67 3.44
N GLN A 78 -3.19 -17.69 3.47
CA GLN A 78 -3.91 -18.11 4.68
C GLN A 78 -3.09 -19.07 5.56
N ASN A 79 -2.11 -19.77 4.98
CA ASN A 79 -1.30 -20.76 5.70
C ASN A 79 -0.04 -20.16 6.35
N GLU A 80 0.34 -18.94 5.99
CA GLU A 80 1.50 -18.26 6.56
C GLU A 80 1.09 -16.95 7.23
N ASN A 81 0.83 -17.00 8.54
CA ASN A 81 0.77 -15.83 9.43
C ASN A 81 2.14 -15.11 9.58
N SER A 82 3.02 -15.21 8.57
CA SER A 82 4.46 -14.97 8.68
C SER A 82 5.02 -14.10 7.54
N TRP A 83 4.19 -13.25 6.91
CA TRP A 83 4.69 -12.29 5.92
C TRP A 83 5.62 -11.22 6.54
N HIS A 84 5.32 -10.79 7.77
CA HIS A 84 6.18 -9.83 8.49
C HIS A 84 7.55 -10.43 8.86
N LYS A 85 7.60 -11.74 9.17
CA LYS A 85 8.84 -12.43 9.55
C LYS A 85 9.71 -12.83 8.35
N ARG A 86 9.13 -13.17 7.19
CA ARG A 86 9.91 -13.52 5.98
C ARG A 86 10.55 -12.31 5.29
N LEU A 87 10.00 -11.11 5.48
CA LEU A 87 10.51 -9.87 4.89
C LEU A 87 11.33 -9.00 5.87
N ASN A 88 11.58 -9.46 7.12
CA ASN A 88 12.23 -8.67 8.18
C ASN A 88 11.65 -7.25 8.30
N LEU A 89 10.32 -7.12 8.22
CA LEU A 89 9.61 -5.83 8.31
C LEU A 89 9.12 -5.52 9.74
N VAL A 90 9.59 -6.28 10.73
CA VAL A 90 9.55 -5.97 12.17
C VAL A 90 10.89 -6.38 12.77
#